data_AF-A0A7S0GFQ2-F1
#
_entry.id   AF-A0A7S0GFQ2-F1
#
_cell.length_a   1.000
_cell.length_b   1.000
_cell.length_c   1.000
_cell.angle_alpha   90.00
_cell.angle_beta   90.00
_cell.angle_gamma   90.00
#
_symmetry.space_group_name_H-M   'P 1'
#
loop_
_entity.id
_entity.type
_entity.pdbx_description
1 polymer ?
#
loop_
_entity_poly.entity_id
_entity_poly.type
_entity_poly.pdbx_seq_one_letter_code
_entity_poly.pdbx_strand_id
1 'polypeptide(L)'
;KGGMLSDWYDRFTGNKILTAEDITPVLESMRTTLVGANVAEPTVVEILDSVRQSLLGQQLSSLRVKTMVRQALERVIGRMLSTSAQVDILRDVLTKRDSGTKTTRANPYVIVMVGINGVGKSTSLAKIAYYLKSRGCSPLLAACDTFRSGAVEQLAVHAKCL
;
A
#
# COMPACT_ATOMS: atom_id res chain seq x y z
N LYS A 1 -46.72 -3.39 -21.70
CA LYS A 1 -46.89 -4.78 -21.22
C LYS A 1 -45.70 -5.61 -21.74
N GLY A 2 -44.52 -5.42 -21.16
CA GLY A 2 -43.33 -6.25 -21.41
C GLY A 2 -43.29 -7.33 -20.34
N GLY A 3 -43.48 -8.58 -20.77
CA GLY A 3 -43.82 -9.69 -19.88
C GLY A 3 -42.60 -10.31 -19.19
N MET A 4 -42.87 -10.93 -18.04
CA MET A 4 -41.98 -11.74 -17.19
C MET A 4 -41.04 -12.72 -17.95
N LEU A 5 -41.37 -13.06 -19.19
CA LEU A 5 -40.58 -13.93 -20.08
C LEU A 5 -39.40 -13.22 -20.77
N SER A 6 -39.52 -11.94 -21.14
CA SER A 6 -38.38 -11.18 -21.70
C SER A 6 -37.34 -10.94 -20.61
N ASP A 7 -37.80 -10.63 -19.41
CA ASP A 7 -36.97 -10.41 -18.22
C ASP A 7 -36.21 -11.70 -17.81
N TRP A 8 -36.81 -12.87 -18.04
CA TRP A 8 -36.17 -14.17 -17.83
C TRP A 8 -35.13 -14.50 -18.91
N TYR A 9 -35.43 -14.16 -20.16
CA TYR A 9 -34.52 -14.36 -21.29
C TYR A 9 -33.28 -13.44 -21.21
N ASP A 10 -33.46 -12.18 -20.82
CA ASP A 10 -32.36 -11.23 -20.59
C ASP A 10 -31.48 -11.62 -19.40
N ARG A 11 -32.08 -12.23 -18.36
CA ARG A 11 -31.33 -12.83 -17.24
C ARG A 11 -30.44 -13.99 -17.66
N PHE A 12 -30.87 -14.79 -18.64
CA PHE A 12 -30.11 -15.95 -19.13
C PHE A 12 -29.09 -15.60 -20.22
N THR A 13 -29.35 -14.57 -21.03
CA THR A 13 -28.50 -14.17 -22.16
C THR A 13 -27.35 -13.23 -21.79
N GLY A 14 -27.24 -12.82 -20.52
CA GLY A 14 -26.07 -12.10 -20.02
C GLY A 14 -26.03 -10.61 -20.35
N ASN A 15 -27.14 -10.03 -20.81
CA ASN A 15 -27.26 -8.62 -21.19
C ASN A 15 -27.89 -7.73 -20.09
N LYS A 16 -27.98 -8.21 -18.85
CA LYS A 16 -28.53 -7.44 -17.73
C LYS A 16 -27.64 -6.22 -17.43
N ILE A 17 -28.22 -5.03 -17.33
CA ILE A 17 -27.53 -3.85 -16.78
C ILE A 17 -27.39 -4.06 -15.27
N LEU A 18 -26.18 -3.92 -14.74
CA LEU A 18 -25.98 -4.04 -13.29
C LEU A 18 -26.68 -2.90 -12.56
N THR A 19 -27.59 -3.27 -11.66
CA THR A 19 -28.20 -2.33 -10.74
C THR A 19 -27.38 -2.26 -9.44
N ALA A 20 -27.62 -1.20 -8.67
CA ALA A 20 -27.10 -1.06 -7.32
C ALA A 20 -27.43 -2.26 -6.42
N GLU A 21 -28.62 -2.84 -6.60
CA GLU A 21 -29.11 -3.95 -5.78
C GLU A 21 -28.32 -5.24 -6.04
N ASP A 22 -27.91 -5.49 -7.30
CA ASP A 22 -27.15 -6.68 -7.68
C ASP A 22 -25.74 -6.72 -7.06
N ILE A 23 -25.11 -5.55 -6.90
CA ILE A 23 -23.73 -5.42 -6.42
C ILE A 23 -23.63 -5.29 -4.90
N THR A 24 -24.66 -4.76 -4.24
CA THR A 24 -24.69 -4.50 -2.78
C THR A 24 -24.32 -5.71 -1.92
N PRO A 25 -24.87 -6.93 -2.12
CA PRO A 25 -24.53 -8.07 -1.26
C PRO A 25 -23.06 -8.50 -1.41
N VAL A 26 -22.47 -8.31 -2.60
CA VAL A 26 -21.05 -8.61 -2.85
C VAL A 26 -20.17 -7.56 -2.20
N LEU A 27 -20.56 -6.27 -2.26
CA LEU A 27 -19.82 -5.18 -1.62
C LEU A 27 -19.81 -5.32 -0.09
N GLU A 28 -20.92 -5.71 0.54
CA GLU A 28 -20.95 -5.95 1.99
C GLU A 28 -20.04 -7.12 2.40
N SER A 29 -20.02 -8.21 1.62
CA SER A 29 -19.07 -9.31 1.86
C SER A 29 -17.60 -8.85 1.74
N MET A 30 -17.30 -7.97 0.79
CA MET A 30 -15.96 -7.38 0.63
C MET A 30 -15.63 -6.42 1.78
N ARG A 31 -16.61 -5.64 2.29
CA ARG A 31 -16.46 -4.79 3.46
C ARG A 31 -16.00 -5.59 4.67
N THR A 32 -16.71 -6.67 5.00
CA THR A 32 -16.33 -7.55 6.12
C THR A 32 -14.92 -8.11 5.95
N THR A 33 -14.54 -8.45 4.72
CA THR A 33 -13.19 -8.94 4.42
C THR A 33 -12.12 -7.87 4.64
N LEU A 34 -12.35 -6.63 4.18
CA LEU A 34 -11.40 -5.53 4.31
C LEU A 34 -11.25 -5.06 5.77
N VAL A 35 -12.36 -4.96 6.49
CA VAL A 35 -12.34 -4.65 7.93
C VAL A 35 -11.65 -5.76 8.71
N GLY A 36 -11.95 -7.03 8.40
CA GLY A 36 -11.26 -8.18 8.97
C GLY A 36 -9.75 -8.24 8.64
N ALA A 37 -9.34 -7.63 7.53
CA ALA A 37 -7.95 -7.46 7.14
C ALA A 37 -7.29 -6.20 7.74
N ASN A 38 -7.94 -5.56 8.73
CA ASN A 38 -7.45 -4.38 9.45
C ASN A 38 -7.27 -3.12 8.58
N VAL A 39 -8.13 -2.95 7.57
CA VAL A 39 -8.26 -1.69 6.83
C VAL A 39 -9.16 -0.74 7.61
N ALA A 40 -8.78 0.53 7.72
CA ALA A 40 -9.56 1.54 8.44
C ALA A 40 -10.94 1.75 7.80
N GLU A 41 -11.99 1.83 8.62
CA GLU A 41 -13.38 1.95 8.15
C GLU A 41 -13.60 3.07 7.11
N PRO A 42 -13.07 4.30 7.30
CA PRO A 42 -13.24 5.36 6.30
C PRO A 42 -12.64 4.99 4.94
N THR A 43 -11.47 4.34 4.94
CA THR A 43 -10.81 3.87 3.71
C THR A 43 -11.61 2.75 3.05
N VAL A 44 -12.20 1.84 3.84
CA VAL A 44 -13.07 0.78 3.29
C VAL A 44 -14.27 1.39 2.58
N VAL A 45 -14.92 2.39 3.19
CA VAL A 45 -16.05 3.10 2.57
C VAL A 45 -15.62 3.75 1.25
N GLU A 46 -14.52 4.50 1.24
CA GLU A 46 -13.99 5.14 0.02
C GLU A 46 -13.67 4.14 -1.11
N ILE A 47 -13.10 2.99 -0.74
CA ILE A 47 -12.79 1.90 -1.69
C ILE A 47 -14.09 1.35 -2.28
N LEU A 48 -15.08 1.02 -1.45
CA LEU A 48 -16.32 0.41 -1.90
C LEU A 48 -17.17 1.36 -2.75
N ASP A 49 -17.21 2.65 -2.40
CA ASP A 49 -17.88 3.68 -3.21
C ASP A 49 -17.21 3.83 -4.58
N SER A 50 -15.88 3.82 -4.63
CA SER A 50 -15.12 3.85 -5.89
C SER A 50 -15.41 2.62 -6.76
N VAL A 51 -15.52 1.43 -6.15
CA VAL A 51 -15.89 0.20 -6.86
C VAL A 51 -17.32 0.28 -7.38
N ARG A 52 -18.27 0.71 -6.54
CA ARG A 52 -19.68 0.89 -6.89
C ARG A 52 -19.84 1.81 -8.10
N GLN A 53 -19.24 2.99 -8.07
CA GLN A 53 -19.27 3.94 -9.17
C GLN A 53 -18.66 3.38 -10.46
N SER A 54 -17.60 2.56 -10.36
CA SER A 54 -16.96 1.96 -11.54
C SER A 54 -17.78 0.86 -12.23
N LEU A 55 -18.78 0.30 -11.54
CA LEU A 55 -19.58 -0.83 -12.02
C LEU A 55 -21.03 -0.46 -12.37
N LEU A 56 -21.56 0.64 -11.82
CA LEU A 56 -22.90 1.12 -12.15
C LEU A 56 -23.00 1.49 -13.64
N GLY A 57 -24.08 1.03 -14.28
CA GLY A 57 -24.35 1.34 -15.69
C GLY A 57 -23.57 0.49 -16.70
N GLN A 58 -22.70 -0.43 -16.26
CA GLN A 58 -22.08 -1.40 -17.15
C GLN A 58 -23.05 -2.54 -17.50
N GLN A 59 -23.20 -2.83 -18.79
CA GLN A 59 -23.92 -4.02 -19.28
C GLN A 59 -23.06 -5.26 -19.02
N LEU A 60 -23.48 -6.11 -18.09
CA LEU A 60 -22.67 -7.26 -17.68
C LEU A 60 -23.54 -8.48 -17.37
N SER A 61 -23.00 -9.65 -17.71
CA SER A 61 -23.63 -10.92 -17.37
C SER A 61 -23.69 -11.11 -15.86
N SER A 62 -24.90 -11.34 -15.33
CA SER A 62 -25.18 -11.61 -13.92
C SER A 62 -24.35 -12.79 -13.36
N LEU A 63 -23.93 -13.72 -14.23
CA LEU A 63 -23.11 -14.88 -13.88
C LEU A 63 -21.67 -14.54 -13.45
N ARG A 64 -21.21 -13.28 -13.63
CA ARG A 64 -19.83 -12.87 -13.35
C ARG A 64 -19.70 -11.71 -12.35
N VAL A 65 -20.79 -11.31 -11.69
CA VAL A 65 -20.81 -10.13 -10.78
C VAL A 65 -19.70 -10.20 -9.74
N LYS A 66 -19.55 -11.34 -9.05
CA LYS A 66 -18.51 -11.52 -8.02
C LYS A 66 -17.09 -11.32 -8.54
N THR A 67 -16.79 -11.89 -9.70
CA THR A 67 -15.46 -11.76 -10.35
C THR A 67 -15.19 -10.32 -10.77
N MET A 68 -16.21 -9.64 -11.32
CA MET A 68 -16.08 -8.25 -11.76
C MET A 68 -15.88 -7.29 -10.58
N VAL A 69 -16.64 -7.46 -9.50
CA VAL A 69 -16.48 -6.68 -8.26
C VAL A 69 -15.08 -6.88 -7.70
N ARG A 70 -14.58 -8.12 -7.67
CA ARG A 70 -13.21 -8.41 -7.23
C ARG A 70 -12.16 -7.71 -8.10
N GLN A 71 -12.28 -7.79 -9.43
CA GLN A 71 -11.34 -7.13 -10.34
C GLN A 71 -11.37 -5.60 -10.22
N ALA A 72 -12.56 -5.02 -10.01
CA ALA A 72 -12.72 -3.59 -9.77
C ALA A 72 -12.08 -3.18 -8.44
N LEU A 73 -12.26 -3.98 -7.40
CA LEU A 73 -11.62 -3.80 -6.10
C LEU A 73 -10.10 -3.84 -6.20
N GLU A 74 -9.54 -4.86 -6.85
CA GLU A 74 -8.09 -5.00 -7.08
C GLU A 74 -7.53 -3.78 -7.84
N ARG A 75 -8.25 -3.26 -8.85
CA ARG A 75 -7.87 -2.03 -9.55
C ARG A 75 -7.92 -0.79 -8.65
N VAL A 76 -8.96 -0.62 -7.82
CA VAL A 76 -9.07 0.53 -6.92
C VAL A 76 -7.95 0.51 -5.88
N ILE A 77 -7.75 -0.63 -5.21
CA ILE A 77 -6.68 -0.82 -4.23
C ILE A 77 -5.31 -0.62 -4.89
N GLY A 78 -5.10 -1.23 -6.07
CA GLY A 78 -3.85 -1.09 -6.81
C GLY A 78 -3.51 0.36 -7.12
N ARG A 79 -4.49 1.18 -7.52
CA ARG A 79 -4.30 2.62 -7.74
C ARG A 79 -4.00 3.37 -6.44
N MET A 80 -4.69 3.07 -5.34
CA MET A 80 -4.45 3.71 -4.04
C MET A 80 -3.05 3.39 -3.49
N LEU A 81 -2.56 2.16 -3.68
CA LEU A 81 -1.23 1.74 -3.24
C LEU A 81 -0.11 2.18 -4.20
N SER A 82 -0.43 2.45 -5.46
CA SER A 82 0.53 2.94 -6.44
C SER A 82 0.79 4.43 -6.24
N THR A 83 1.75 4.77 -5.37
CA THR A 83 2.21 6.14 -5.20
C THR A 83 3.04 6.57 -6.41
N SER A 84 2.83 7.80 -6.92
CA SER A 84 3.52 8.34 -8.11
C SER A 84 5.03 8.52 -7.94
N ALA A 85 5.52 8.56 -6.70
CA ALA A 85 6.94 8.67 -6.40
C ALA A 85 7.54 7.28 -6.18
N GLN A 86 8.27 6.77 -7.17
CA GLN A 86 9.16 5.64 -6.95
C GLN A 86 10.35 6.12 -6.11
N VAL A 87 10.42 5.67 -4.85
CA VAL A 87 11.55 5.95 -3.97
C VAL A 87 12.57 4.84 -4.13
N ASP A 88 13.72 5.14 -4.73
CA ASP A 88 14.87 4.24 -4.79
C ASP A 88 16.00 4.80 -3.93
N ILE A 89 15.98 4.39 -2.65
CA ILE A 89 16.94 4.84 -1.64
C ILE A 89 18.38 4.48 -2.05
N LEU A 90 18.60 3.34 -2.72
CA LEU A 90 19.95 2.94 -3.10
C LEU A 90 20.48 3.85 -4.21
N ARG A 91 19.67 4.11 -5.23
CA ARG A 91 20.02 5.04 -6.31
C ARG A 91 20.30 6.44 -5.78
N ASP A 92 19.48 6.93 -4.86
CA ASP A 92 19.63 8.26 -4.27
C ASP A 92 20.93 8.37 -3.45
N VAL A 93 21.24 7.35 -2.64
CA VAL A 93 22.49 7.27 -1.86
C VAL A 93 23.71 7.26 -2.79
N LEU A 94 23.69 6.44 -3.85
CA LEU A 94 24.81 6.34 -4.80
C LEU A 94 25.00 7.65 -5.58
N THR A 95 23.91 8.27 -6.05
CA THR A 95 23.96 9.55 -6.77
C THR A 95 24.53 10.66 -5.88
N LYS A 96 24.16 10.68 -4.59
CA LYS A 96 24.68 11.64 -3.61
C LYS A 96 26.18 11.42 -3.34
N ARG A 97 26.61 10.16 -3.21
CA ARG A 97 28.03 9.79 -3.03
C ARG A 97 28.88 10.25 -4.22
N ASP A 98 28.43 9.98 -5.44
CA ASP A 98 29.19 10.24 -6.66
C ASP A 98 29.21 11.74 -7.02
N SER A 99 28.20 12.51 -6.60
CA SER A 99 28.20 13.98 -6.73
C SER A 99 29.05 14.68 -5.66
N GLY A 100 29.22 14.07 -4.49
CA GLY A 100 30.02 14.57 -3.38
C GLY A 100 31.53 14.52 -3.59
N THR A 101 32.03 13.77 -4.59
CA THR A 101 33.47 13.60 -4.85
C THR A 101 34.15 14.86 -5.42
N LYS A 102 33.37 15.89 -5.77
CA LYS A 102 33.86 17.15 -6.37
C LYS A 102 34.11 18.27 -5.34
N THR A 103 33.83 18.05 -4.06
CA THR A 103 34.00 19.07 -3.01
C THR A 103 34.91 18.54 -1.89
N THR A 104 35.65 19.42 -1.22
CA THR A 104 36.53 19.06 -0.09
C THR A 104 35.77 18.74 1.21
N ARG A 105 34.43 18.80 1.20
CA ARG A 105 33.57 18.63 2.39
C ARG A 105 32.69 17.40 2.24
N ALA A 106 32.65 16.56 3.28
CA ALA A 106 31.77 15.40 3.34
C ALA A 106 30.29 15.80 3.11
N ASN A 107 29.61 15.10 2.20
CA ASN A 107 28.22 15.36 1.82
C ASN A 107 27.39 14.06 1.89
N PRO A 108 27.15 13.52 3.10
CA PRO A 108 26.47 12.25 3.27
C PRO A 108 24.98 12.34 2.87
N TYR A 109 24.41 11.21 2.47
CA TYR A 109 22.96 11.05 2.38
C TYR A 109 22.39 10.75 3.77
N VAL A 110 21.39 11.54 4.22
CA VAL A 110 20.85 11.47 5.58
C VAL A 110 19.44 10.90 5.55
N ILE A 111 19.21 9.82 6.30
CA ILE A 111 17.90 9.19 6.50
C ILE A 111 17.49 9.39 7.96
N VAL A 112 16.27 9.88 8.18
CA VAL A 112 15.71 10.08 9.53
C VAL A 112 14.49 9.19 9.71
N MET A 113 14.49 8.41 10.79
CA MET A 113 13.38 7.51 11.11
C MET A 113 12.45 8.17 12.13
N VAL A 114 11.23 8.49 11.72
CA VAL A 114 10.21 9.16 12.55
C VAL A 114 8.99 8.26 12.71
N GLY A 115 8.30 8.36 13.84
CA GLY A 115 7.08 7.59 14.12
C GLY A 115 6.79 7.46 15.61
N ILE A 116 5.60 6.97 15.96
CA ILE A 116 5.17 6.79 17.34
C ILE A 116 6.00 5.73 18.09
N ASN A 117 5.79 5.60 19.40
CA ASN A 117 6.53 4.65 20.23
C ASN A 117 6.19 3.20 19.85
N GLY A 118 7.19 2.30 19.89
CA GLY A 118 6.98 0.86 19.70
C GLY A 118 6.87 0.35 18.26
N VAL A 119 6.78 1.20 17.23
CA VAL A 119 6.63 0.74 15.81
C VAL A 119 7.88 0.16 15.16
N GLY A 120 8.96 -0.05 15.91
CA GLY A 120 10.17 -0.70 15.42
C GLY A 120 11.17 0.21 14.69
N LYS A 121 11.18 1.53 14.96
CA LYS A 121 12.10 2.50 14.32
C LYS A 121 13.57 2.08 14.33
N SER A 122 14.12 1.75 15.51
CA SER A 122 15.54 1.36 15.66
C SER A 122 15.86 0.05 14.94
N THR A 123 14.95 -0.92 14.99
CA THR A 123 15.11 -2.22 14.31
C THR A 123 15.07 -2.06 12.78
N SER A 124 14.14 -1.25 12.26
CA SER A 124 14.04 -0.94 10.83
C SER A 124 15.25 -0.15 10.34
N LEU A 125 15.75 0.80 11.13
CA LEU A 125 16.98 1.54 10.86
C LEU A 125 18.17 0.59 10.69
N ALA A 126 18.33 -0.38 11.61
CA ALA A 126 19.39 -1.38 11.52
C ALA A 126 19.27 -2.25 10.24
N LYS A 127 18.05 -2.67 9.87
CA LYS A 127 17.81 -3.43 8.63
C LYS A 127 18.18 -2.63 7.38
N ILE A 128 17.79 -1.36 7.32
CA ILE A 128 18.13 -0.45 6.20
C ILE A 128 19.65 -0.25 6.12
N ALA A 129 20.32 -0.04 7.27
CA ALA A 129 21.76 0.09 7.31
C ALA A 129 22.48 -1.18 6.84
N TYR A 130 22.03 -2.36 7.26
CA TYR A 130 22.57 -3.64 6.77
C TYR A 130 22.36 -3.78 5.26
N TYR A 131 21.16 -3.49 4.75
CA TYR A 131 20.87 -3.50 3.32
C TYR A 131 21.83 -2.61 2.53
N LEU A 132 22.01 -1.35 2.95
CA LEU A 132 22.93 -0.42 2.30
C LEU A 132 24.39 -0.89 2.40
N LYS A 133 24.81 -1.40 3.56
CA LYS A 133 26.16 -1.94 3.77
C LYS A 133 26.45 -3.13 2.84
N SER A 134 25.49 -4.04 2.70
CA SER A 134 25.58 -5.20 1.80
C SER A 134 25.74 -4.82 0.32
N ARG A 135 25.41 -3.57 -0.04
CA ARG A 135 25.54 -3.00 -1.38
C ARG A 135 26.75 -2.06 -1.54
N GLY A 136 27.70 -2.10 -0.61
CA GLY A 136 28.95 -1.36 -0.67
C GLY A 136 28.86 0.09 -0.19
N CYS A 137 27.76 0.49 0.47
CA CYS A 137 27.67 1.78 1.15
C CYS A 137 28.31 1.71 2.56
N SER A 138 28.70 2.85 3.11
CA SER A 138 29.27 2.97 4.46
C SER A 138 28.31 3.72 5.39
N PRO A 139 27.28 3.07 5.95
CA PRO A 139 26.32 3.73 6.83
C PRO A 139 26.94 4.13 8.17
N LEU A 140 26.59 5.32 8.66
CA LEU A 140 26.84 5.77 10.03
C LEU A 140 25.52 5.81 10.79
N LEU A 141 25.44 5.13 11.94
CA LEU A 141 24.26 5.19 12.80
C LEU A 141 24.42 6.30 13.84
N ALA A 142 23.50 7.25 13.87
CA ALA A 142 23.46 8.31 14.89
C ALA A 142 22.37 8.01 15.94
N ALA A 143 22.76 7.94 17.21
CA ALA A 143 21.85 7.71 18.32
C ALA A 143 21.15 9.02 18.73
N CYS A 144 19.96 9.26 18.19
CA CYS A 144 19.17 10.48 18.49
C CYS A 144 17.99 10.26 19.45
N ASP A 145 17.74 9.02 19.88
CA ASP A 145 16.72 8.70 20.91
C ASP A 145 17.36 8.81 22.31
N THR A 146 17.29 10.01 22.90
CA THR A 146 17.90 10.32 24.21
C THR A 146 16.91 10.23 25.37
N PHE A 147 15.65 9.90 25.09
CA PHE A 147 14.58 9.87 26.10
C PHE A 147 14.30 8.46 26.60
N ARG A 148 14.28 7.48 25.69
CA ARG A 148 13.96 6.09 26.05
C ARG A 148 15.20 5.39 26.63
N SER A 149 15.09 4.87 27.84
CA SER A 149 16.15 4.09 28.48
C SER A 149 16.56 2.89 27.61
N GLY A 150 17.87 2.65 27.48
CA GLY A 150 18.40 1.53 26.69
C GLY A 150 18.40 1.75 25.18
N ALA A 151 17.94 2.90 24.67
CA ALA A 151 17.84 3.14 23.24
C ALA A 151 19.23 3.24 22.56
N VAL A 152 20.19 3.89 23.24
CA VAL A 152 21.58 4.00 22.77
C VAL A 152 22.25 2.63 22.75
N GLU A 153 22.08 1.83 23.81
CA GLU A 153 22.61 0.48 23.93
C GLU A 153 22.01 -0.47 22.89
N GLN A 154 20.70 -0.39 22.65
CA GLN A 154 20.02 -1.14 21.59
C GLN A 154 20.64 -0.82 20.22
N LEU A 155 20.83 0.47 19.90
CA LEU A 155 21.44 0.87 18.64
C LEU A 155 22.90 0.44 18.55
N ALA A 156 23.65 0.49 19.64
CA ALA A 156 25.03 0.03 19.70
C ALA A 156 25.15 -1.49 19.44
N VAL A 157 24.25 -2.30 19.98
CA VAL A 157 24.18 -3.75 19.66
C VAL A 157 23.88 -3.96 18.18
N HIS A 158 22.91 -3.24 17.63
CA HIS A 158 22.65 -3.32 16.19
C HIS A 158 23.86 -2.94 15.35
N ALA A 159 24.58 -1.86 15.69
CA ALA A 159 25.78 -1.42 14.99
C ALA A 159 26.90 -2.48 15.00
N LYS A 160 27.05 -3.24 16.09
CA LYS A 160 28.02 -4.35 16.18
C LYS A 160 27.65 -5.55 15.30
N CYS A 161 26.38 -5.74 15.01
CA CYS A 161 25.88 -6.84 14.16
C CYS A 161 25.78 -6.49 12.67
N LEU A 162 26.05 -5.23 12.29
CA LEU A 162 26.15 -4.81 10.89
C LEU A 162 27.46 -5.26 10.27
#